data_AF-A0A674MCN7-F1
#
_entry.id   AF-A0A674MCN7-F1
#
_cell.length_a   1.000
_cell.length_b   1.000
_cell.length_c   1.000
_cell.angle_alpha   90.00
_cell.angle_beta   90.00
_cell.angle_gamma   90.00
#
_symmetry.space_group_name_H-M   'P 1'
#
loop_
_entity.id
_entity.type
_entity.pdbx_description
1 polymer ?
#
loop_
_entity_poly.entity_id
_entity_poly.type
_entity_poly.pdbx_seq_one_letter_code
_entity_poly.pdbx_strand_id
1 'polypeptide(L)'
;MPPKNKGKSKKPAKARSPVLINGLTKDELSKEQMEEHAAQLREELEREREERNYFQLERDKMFGFMETTQRKLEDLKAELKIVNKEIEEDERRHQTEIKVYKQKVKHVLCEHQNVISGLSADAVVLAEAMQKEQQQLEAEIHLEQEAIAADMQDVESEQLAWEIELVCATHQLLNTAPLKAATFETAFVLNLSKNTMKN
;
A
#
# COMPACT_ATOMS: atom_id res chain seq x y z
N MET A 1 -25.11 -49.61 54.05
CA MET A 1 -25.74 -50.37 55.16
C MET A 1 -27.23 -50.46 54.92
N PRO A 2 -27.89 -51.64 55.00
CA PRO A 2 -29.35 -51.71 55.01
C PRO A 2 -29.87 -51.85 56.47
N PRO A 3 -31.00 -51.19 56.84
CA PRO A 3 -31.55 -51.34 58.18
C PRO A 3 -32.41 -52.62 58.27
N LYS A 4 -32.18 -53.39 59.34
CA LYS A 4 -33.04 -54.48 59.81
C LYS A 4 -34.28 -53.89 60.48
N ASN A 5 -35.46 -54.47 60.27
CA ASN A 5 -36.51 -54.41 61.27
C ASN A 5 -37.27 -55.74 61.40
N LYS A 6 -37.39 -56.21 62.65
CA LYS A 6 -38.10 -57.42 63.09
C LYS A 6 -39.51 -57.02 63.52
N GLY A 7 -40.53 -57.71 63.02
CA GLY A 7 -41.89 -57.62 63.52
C GLY A 7 -42.73 -58.82 63.05
N LYS A 8 -42.87 -59.82 63.92
CA LYS A 8 -43.73 -61.00 63.72
C LYS A 8 -45.20 -60.59 63.75
N SER A 9 -45.94 -60.87 62.67
CA SER A 9 -47.38 -61.16 62.74
C SER A 9 -47.67 -62.41 61.89
N LYS A 10 -47.78 -63.57 62.55
CA LYS A 10 -48.27 -64.82 61.94
C LYS A 10 -49.78 -64.66 61.71
N LYS A 11 -50.17 -64.27 60.50
CA LYS A 11 -51.54 -64.42 60.00
C LYS A 11 -51.80 -65.89 59.65
N PRO A 12 -53.02 -66.44 59.86
CA PRO A 12 -53.33 -67.82 59.51
C PRO A 12 -53.15 -68.01 58.00
N ALA A 13 -52.56 -69.13 57.60
CA ALA A 13 -52.39 -69.49 56.20
C ALA A 13 -53.77 -69.55 55.54
N LYS A 14 -54.12 -68.49 54.81
CA LYS A 14 -55.28 -68.47 53.92
C LYS A 14 -55.06 -69.63 52.95
N ALA A 15 -55.94 -70.63 52.99
CA ALA A 15 -55.87 -71.79 52.12
C ALA A 15 -55.61 -71.30 50.70
N ARG A 16 -54.47 -71.70 50.12
CA ARG A 16 -54.16 -71.42 48.72
C ARG A 16 -55.37 -71.93 47.93
N SER A 17 -56.00 -71.05 47.15
CA SER A 17 -56.96 -71.47 46.13
C SER A 17 -56.33 -72.63 45.34
N PRO A 18 -57.07 -73.71 45.05
CA PRO A 18 -56.53 -74.82 44.28
C PRO A 18 -55.90 -74.25 43.00
N VAL A 19 -54.65 -74.63 42.74
CA VAL A 19 -54.00 -74.29 41.47
C VAL A 19 -54.75 -75.07 40.40
N LEU A 20 -55.63 -74.36 39.68
CA LEU A 20 -56.39 -74.93 38.58
C LEU A 20 -55.45 -75.02 37.38
N ILE A 21 -55.24 -76.23 36.88
CA ILE A 21 -54.50 -76.50 35.65
C ILE A 21 -55.56 -76.79 34.59
N ASN A 22 -55.72 -75.89 33.62
CA ASN A 22 -56.79 -75.94 32.60
C ASN A 22 -58.21 -76.15 33.15
N GLY A 23 -58.53 -75.59 34.32
CA GLY A 23 -59.87 -75.65 34.92
C GLY A 23 -60.18 -76.91 35.74
N LEU A 24 -59.23 -77.87 35.86
CA LEU A 24 -59.36 -79.08 36.68
C LEU A 24 -58.54 -78.99 37.98
N THR A 25 -59.00 -79.70 39.00
CA THR A 25 -58.28 -79.81 40.28
C THR A 25 -57.17 -80.86 40.21
N LYS A 26 -56.18 -80.76 41.10
CA LYS A 26 -54.98 -81.62 41.11
C LYS A 26 -55.29 -83.12 41.27
N ASP A 27 -56.47 -83.45 41.78
CA ASP A 27 -56.93 -84.81 42.06
C ASP A 27 -57.72 -85.43 40.88
N GLU A 28 -58.12 -84.63 39.88
CA GLU A 28 -58.91 -85.04 38.70
C GLU A 28 -58.06 -85.27 37.44
N LEU A 29 -56.79 -84.82 37.44
CA LEU A 29 -55.87 -84.95 36.31
C LEU A 29 -55.13 -86.29 36.33
N SER A 30 -55.14 -86.99 35.19
CA SER A 30 -54.30 -88.19 35.00
C SER A 30 -52.82 -87.82 35.14
N LYS A 31 -52.00 -88.75 35.62
CA LYS A 31 -50.53 -88.59 35.75
C LYS A 31 -49.91 -88.08 34.44
N GLU A 32 -50.40 -88.59 33.31
CA GLU A 32 -49.95 -88.24 31.97
C GLU A 32 -50.28 -86.78 31.59
N GLN A 33 -51.48 -86.29 31.93
CA GLN A 33 -51.89 -84.90 31.69
C GLN A 33 -51.12 -83.89 32.55
N MET A 34 -50.75 -84.30 33.78
CA MET A 34 -49.89 -83.51 34.65
C MET A 34 -48.45 -83.43 34.13
N GLU A 35 -47.93 -84.52 33.57
CA GLU A 35 -46.61 -84.55 32.92
C GLU A 35 -46.58 -83.69 31.65
N GLU A 36 -47.65 -83.71 30.86
CA GLU A 36 -47.80 -82.90 29.65
C GLU A 36 -47.87 -81.40 29.96
N HIS A 37 -48.67 -80.99 30.95
CA HIS A 37 -48.71 -79.59 31.39
C HIS A 37 -47.37 -79.14 32.00
N ALA A 38 -46.68 -80.03 32.71
CA ALA A 38 -45.33 -79.75 33.20
C ALA A 38 -44.30 -79.59 32.06
N ALA A 39 -44.49 -80.30 30.94
CA ALA A 39 -43.67 -80.14 29.74
C ALA A 39 -43.99 -78.81 29.02
N GLN A 40 -45.27 -78.46 28.85
CA GLN A 40 -45.71 -77.18 28.25
C GLN A 40 -45.13 -75.98 29.01
N LEU A 41 -45.25 -75.96 30.34
CA LEU A 41 -44.67 -74.89 31.16
C LEU A 41 -43.15 -74.77 31.04
N ARG A 42 -42.43 -75.88 30.80
CA ARG A 42 -40.98 -75.84 30.58
C ARG A 42 -40.64 -75.26 29.21
N GLU A 43 -41.42 -75.61 28.19
CA GLU A 43 -41.26 -75.06 26.85
C GLU A 43 -41.56 -73.56 26.84
N GLU A 44 -42.65 -73.13 27.46
CA GLU A 44 -43.00 -71.71 27.61
C GLU A 44 -41.91 -70.94 28.37
N LEU A 45 -41.39 -71.51 29.48
CA LEU A 45 -40.29 -70.92 30.23
C LEU A 45 -39.04 -70.75 29.36
N GLU A 46 -38.70 -71.73 28.53
CA GLU A 46 -37.51 -71.65 27.68
C GLU A 46 -37.72 -70.64 26.54
N ARG A 47 -38.92 -70.59 25.95
CA ARG A 47 -39.29 -69.58 24.95
C ARG A 47 -39.21 -68.16 25.53
N GLU A 48 -39.75 -67.93 26.73
CA GLU A 48 -39.65 -66.63 27.40
C GLU A 48 -38.19 -66.26 27.73
N ARG A 49 -37.33 -67.24 28.03
CA ARG A 49 -35.90 -67.00 28.23
C ARG A 49 -35.19 -66.60 26.94
N GLU A 50 -35.51 -67.25 25.83
CA GLU A 50 -35.00 -66.91 24.50
C GLU A 50 -35.43 -65.50 24.10
N GLU A 51 -36.71 -65.15 24.28
CA GLU A 51 -37.24 -63.81 24.00
C GLU A 51 -36.55 -62.75 24.85
N ARG A 52 -36.39 -62.99 26.17
CA ARG A 52 -35.68 -62.05 27.06
C ARG A 52 -34.23 -61.87 26.63
N ASN A 53 -33.55 -62.93 26.19
CA ASN A 53 -32.19 -62.86 25.67
C ASN A 53 -32.12 -62.05 24.37
N TYR A 54 -33.06 -62.27 23.45
CA TYR A 54 -33.17 -61.52 22.21
C TYR A 54 -33.35 -60.01 22.46
N PHE A 55 -34.28 -59.62 23.34
CA PHE A 55 -34.49 -58.22 23.68
C PHE A 55 -33.30 -57.60 24.43
N GLN A 56 -32.52 -58.39 25.17
CA GLN A 56 -31.28 -57.91 25.79
C GLN A 56 -30.23 -57.56 24.73
N LEU A 57 -30.02 -58.44 23.75
CA LEU A 57 -29.08 -58.19 22.65
C LEU A 57 -29.50 -56.99 21.80
N GLU A 58 -30.79 -56.85 21.48
CA GLU A 58 -31.27 -55.67 20.75
C GLU A 58 -31.11 -54.38 21.56
N ARG A 59 -31.33 -54.41 22.88
CA ARG A 59 -31.08 -53.27 23.76
C ARG A 59 -29.61 -52.87 23.75
N ASP A 60 -28.70 -53.85 23.90
CA ASP A 60 -27.26 -53.60 23.94
C ASP A 60 -26.76 -53.06 22.59
N LYS A 61 -27.30 -53.56 21.48
CA LYS A 61 -27.05 -53.04 20.13
C LYS A 61 -27.53 -51.61 19.96
N MET A 62 -28.74 -51.28 20.42
CA MET A 62 -29.26 -49.91 20.41
C MET A 62 -28.40 -48.97 21.24
N PHE A 63 -27.96 -49.40 22.43
CA PHE A 63 -27.04 -48.62 23.26
C PHE A 63 -25.70 -48.40 22.56
N GLY A 64 -25.13 -49.42 21.91
CA GLY A 64 -23.89 -49.28 21.15
C GLY A 64 -24.01 -48.29 19.98
N PHE A 65 -25.14 -48.29 19.27
CA PHE A 65 -25.40 -47.27 18.24
C PHE A 65 -25.52 -45.88 18.85
N MET A 66 -26.27 -45.73 19.94
CA MET A 66 -26.47 -44.45 20.61
C MET A 66 -25.16 -43.87 21.13
N GLU A 67 -24.29 -44.68 21.72
CA GLU A 67 -22.97 -44.24 22.19
C GLU A 67 -22.09 -43.82 21.00
N THR A 68 -22.11 -44.60 19.93
CA THR A 68 -21.32 -44.29 18.72
C THR A 68 -21.79 -43.01 18.05
N THR A 69 -23.10 -42.79 17.92
CA THR A 69 -23.65 -41.57 17.31
C THR A 69 -23.42 -40.35 18.18
N GLN A 70 -23.54 -40.48 19.51
CA GLN A 70 -23.24 -39.41 20.45
C GLN A 70 -21.77 -38.99 20.36
N ARG A 71 -20.84 -39.96 20.35
CA ARG A 71 -19.40 -39.68 20.20
C ARG A 71 -19.11 -38.95 18.89
N LYS A 72 -19.64 -39.46 17.76
CA LYS A 72 -19.49 -38.81 16.45
C LYS A 72 -20.06 -37.40 16.42
N LEU A 73 -21.18 -37.15 17.10
CA LEU A 73 -21.76 -35.83 17.20
C LEU A 73 -20.87 -34.87 17.99
N GLU A 74 -20.23 -35.34 19.06
CA GLU A 74 -19.27 -34.56 19.84
C GLU A 74 -18.01 -34.25 19.04
N ASP A 75 -17.47 -35.23 18.32
CA ASP A 75 -16.31 -35.06 17.43
C ASP A 75 -16.60 -34.01 16.35
N LEU A 76 -17.72 -34.13 15.62
CA LEU A 76 -18.11 -33.16 14.59
C LEU A 76 -18.36 -31.76 15.17
N LYS A 77 -18.91 -31.65 16.38
CA LYS A 77 -19.06 -30.35 17.06
C LYS A 77 -17.70 -29.75 17.42
N ALA A 78 -16.71 -30.55 17.80
CA ALA A 78 -15.37 -30.09 18.08
C ALA A 78 -14.66 -29.62 16.80
N GLU A 79 -14.74 -30.40 15.73
CA GLU A 79 -14.23 -30.05 14.40
C GLU A 79 -14.84 -28.73 13.89
N LEU A 80 -16.16 -28.58 14.00
CA LEU A 80 -16.85 -27.35 13.59
C LEU A 80 -16.33 -26.14 14.36
N LYS A 81 -16.08 -26.26 15.67
CA LYS A 81 -15.49 -25.18 16.47
C LYS A 81 -14.07 -24.83 16.04
N ILE A 82 -13.28 -25.81 15.62
CA ILE A 82 -11.93 -25.58 15.11
C ILE A 82 -12.01 -24.80 13.79
N VAL A 83 -12.81 -25.29 12.83
CA VAL A 83 -12.99 -24.62 11.53
C VAL A 83 -13.51 -23.19 11.70
N ASN A 84 -14.49 -22.96 12.58
CA ASN A 84 -14.98 -21.60 12.84
C ASN A 84 -13.88 -20.67 13.39
N LYS A 85 -13.02 -21.17 14.29
CA LYS A 85 -11.88 -20.40 14.79
C LYS A 85 -10.85 -20.10 13.70
N GLU A 86 -10.59 -21.07 12.82
CA GLU A 86 -9.70 -20.88 11.67
C GLU A 86 -10.24 -19.81 10.72
N ILE A 87 -11.55 -19.82 10.43
CA ILE A 87 -12.22 -18.78 9.63
C ILE A 87 -12.06 -17.41 10.31
N GLU A 88 -12.33 -17.30 11.61
CA GLU A 88 -12.17 -16.04 12.36
C GLU A 88 -10.70 -15.55 12.35
N GLU A 89 -9.74 -16.46 12.43
CA GLU A 89 -8.30 -16.15 12.35
C GLU A 89 -7.92 -15.66 10.96
N ASP A 90 -8.40 -16.31 9.91
CA ASP A 90 -8.17 -15.91 8.52
C ASP A 90 -8.78 -14.55 8.20
N GLU A 91 -9.99 -14.28 8.67
CA GLU A 91 -10.60 -12.96 8.54
C GLU A 91 -9.77 -11.89 9.25
N ARG A 92 -9.27 -12.17 10.46
CA ARG A 92 -8.37 -11.26 11.19
C ARG A 92 -7.04 -11.04 10.47
N ARG A 93 -6.45 -12.10 9.91
CA ARG A 93 -5.23 -12.01 9.09
C ARG A 93 -5.47 -11.13 7.87
N HIS A 94 -6.53 -11.42 7.12
CA HIS A 94 -6.86 -10.69 5.90
C HIS A 94 -7.16 -9.20 6.17
N GLN A 95 -7.90 -8.88 7.24
CA GLN A 95 -8.12 -7.49 7.66
C GLN A 95 -6.81 -6.75 7.99
N THR A 96 -5.85 -7.45 8.60
CA THR A 96 -4.54 -6.89 8.92
C THR A 96 -3.72 -6.64 7.65
N GLU A 97 -3.73 -7.59 6.71
CA GLU A 97 -3.08 -7.43 5.40
C GLU A 97 -3.64 -6.23 4.63
N ILE A 98 -4.97 -6.09 4.56
CA ILE A 98 -5.63 -4.94 3.92
C ILE A 98 -5.13 -3.62 4.53
N LYS A 99 -5.01 -3.54 5.86
CA LYS A 99 -4.49 -2.34 6.54
C LYS A 99 -3.04 -2.05 6.16
N VAL A 100 -2.19 -3.08 6.12
CA VAL A 100 -0.79 -2.95 5.72
C VAL A 100 -0.69 -2.49 4.26
N TYR A 101 -1.44 -3.10 3.33
CA TYR A 101 -1.45 -2.69 1.93
C TYR A 101 -1.95 -1.27 1.75
N LYS A 102 -3.01 -0.88 2.46
CA LYS A 102 -3.50 0.51 2.47
C LYS A 102 -2.42 1.48 2.93
N GLN A 103 -1.65 1.13 3.96
CA GLN A 103 -0.55 1.96 4.44
C GLN A 103 0.62 2.02 3.42
N LYS A 104 0.96 0.90 2.78
CA LYS A 104 1.98 0.85 1.73
C LYS A 104 1.64 1.77 0.56
N VAL A 105 0.39 1.75 0.09
CA VAL A 105 -0.07 2.64 -0.98
C VAL A 105 0.05 4.10 -0.56
N LYS A 106 -0.39 4.45 0.65
CA LYS A 106 -0.24 5.82 1.18
C LYS A 106 1.22 6.26 1.24
N HIS A 107 2.11 5.38 1.68
CA HIS A 107 3.54 5.68 1.79
C HIS A 107 4.15 6.00 0.42
N VAL A 108 3.94 5.13 -0.58
CA VAL A 108 4.47 5.34 -1.93
C VAL A 108 3.94 6.64 -2.55
N LEU A 109 2.64 6.93 -2.39
CA LEU A 109 2.07 8.19 -2.89
C LEU A 109 2.68 9.41 -2.20
N CYS A 110 2.92 9.34 -0.89
CA CYS A 110 3.59 10.41 -0.16
C CYS A 110 5.04 10.59 -0.61
N GLU A 111 5.78 9.51 -0.82
CA GLU A 111 7.16 9.56 -1.33
C GLU A 111 7.22 10.21 -2.72
N HIS A 112 6.35 9.80 -3.64
CA HIS A 112 6.26 10.41 -4.97
C HIS A 112 5.95 11.90 -4.88
N GLN A 113 4.98 12.29 -4.04
CA GLN A 113 4.63 13.70 -3.86
C GLN A 113 5.82 14.50 -3.32
N ASN A 114 6.55 13.96 -2.34
CA ASN A 114 7.73 14.61 -1.77
C ASN A 114 8.84 14.80 -2.81
N VAL A 115 9.08 13.78 -3.64
CA VAL A 115 10.08 13.86 -4.73
C VAL A 115 9.67 14.91 -5.76
N ILE A 116 8.41 14.94 -6.20
CA ILE A 116 7.92 15.93 -7.15
C ILE A 116 8.04 17.35 -6.57
N SER A 117 7.66 17.54 -5.31
CA SER A 117 7.77 18.83 -4.64
C SER A 117 9.24 19.28 -4.50
N GLY A 118 10.16 18.36 -4.19
CA GLY A 118 11.59 18.64 -4.16
C GLY A 118 12.13 19.06 -5.52
N LEU A 119 11.88 18.26 -6.55
CA LEU A 119 12.32 18.56 -7.92
C LEU A 119 11.73 19.88 -8.44
N SER A 120 10.48 20.19 -8.11
CA SER A 120 9.87 21.46 -8.49
C SER A 120 10.54 22.64 -7.79
N ALA A 121 10.93 22.51 -6.52
CA ALA A 121 11.64 23.55 -5.81
C ALA A 121 13.04 23.76 -6.39
N ASP A 122 13.77 22.66 -6.65
CA ASP A 122 15.09 22.70 -7.27
C ASP A 122 15.06 23.33 -8.66
N ALA A 123 14.03 23.01 -9.46
CA ALA A 123 13.84 23.59 -10.79
C ALA A 123 13.60 25.11 -10.75
N VAL A 124 12.84 25.60 -9.76
CA VAL A 124 12.61 27.04 -9.58
C VAL A 124 13.91 27.74 -9.18
N VAL A 125 14.65 27.19 -8.22
CA VAL A 125 15.94 27.76 -7.77
C VAL A 125 16.94 27.79 -8.93
N LEU A 126 17.02 26.73 -9.72
CA LEU A 126 17.90 26.67 -10.88
C LEU A 126 17.49 27.70 -11.95
N ALA A 127 16.19 27.83 -12.23
CA ALA A 127 15.69 28.81 -13.19
C ALA A 127 15.99 30.25 -12.76
N GLU A 128 15.83 30.57 -11.47
CA GLU A 128 16.18 31.88 -10.91
C GLU A 128 17.69 32.15 -10.99
N ALA A 129 18.52 31.15 -10.73
CA ALA A 129 19.98 31.28 -10.85
C ALA A 129 20.38 31.54 -12.31
N MET A 130 19.86 30.77 -13.26
CA MET A 130 20.08 30.96 -14.69
C MET A 130 19.60 32.33 -15.17
N GLN A 131 18.43 32.79 -14.69
CA GLN A 131 17.91 34.11 -15.03
C GLN A 131 18.83 35.23 -14.53
N LYS A 132 19.38 35.10 -13.33
CA LYS A 132 20.34 36.08 -12.79
C LYS A 132 21.64 36.11 -13.59
N GLU A 133 22.19 34.95 -13.94
CA GLU A 133 23.38 34.86 -14.79
C GLU A 133 23.13 35.49 -16.16
N GLN A 134 21.98 35.22 -16.78
CA GLN A 134 21.60 35.83 -18.05
C GLN A 134 21.52 37.36 -17.94
N GLN A 135 20.86 37.88 -16.90
CA GLN A 135 20.76 39.33 -16.68
C GLN A 135 22.13 40.00 -16.47
N GLN A 136 23.06 39.31 -15.80
CA GLN A 136 24.43 39.80 -15.63
C GLN A 136 25.17 39.88 -16.96
N LEU A 137 25.09 38.82 -17.78
CA LEU A 137 25.71 38.79 -19.11
C LEU A 137 25.11 39.85 -20.05
N GLU A 138 23.79 40.02 -20.03
CA GLU A 138 23.11 41.07 -20.81
C GLU A 138 23.60 42.47 -20.40
N ALA A 139 23.74 42.72 -19.09
CA ALA A 139 24.25 44.00 -18.59
C ALA A 139 25.73 44.23 -19.00
N GLU A 140 26.57 43.19 -18.92
CA GLU A 140 27.97 43.27 -19.34
C GLU A 140 28.10 43.57 -20.84
N ILE A 141 27.33 42.87 -21.68
CA ILE A 141 27.28 43.12 -23.13
C ILE A 141 26.82 44.56 -23.42
N HIS A 142 25.80 45.06 -22.71
CA HIS A 142 25.35 46.44 -22.90
C HIS A 142 26.43 47.46 -22.53
N LEU A 143 27.16 47.24 -21.43
CA LEU A 143 28.28 48.11 -21.05
C LEU A 143 29.41 48.08 -22.10
N GLU A 144 29.75 46.89 -22.62
CA GLU A 144 30.75 46.75 -23.69
C GLU A 144 30.29 47.44 -24.99
N GLN A 145 29.01 47.34 -25.34
CA GLN A 145 28.44 48.03 -26.51
C GLN A 145 28.53 49.55 -26.36
N GLU A 146 28.19 50.09 -25.19
CA GLU A 146 28.29 51.53 -24.90
C GLU A 146 29.75 52.00 -24.96
N ALA A 147 30.69 51.22 -24.41
CA ALA A 147 32.11 51.52 -24.48
C ALA A 147 32.62 51.55 -25.93
N ILE A 148 32.28 50.54 -26.73
CA ILE A 148 32.65 50.48 -28.15
C ILE A 148 32.06 51.67 -28.93
N ALA A 149 30.81 52.05 -28.65
CA ALA A 149 30.18 53.19 -29.30
C ALA A 149 30.87 54.52 -28.97
N ALA A 150 31.31 54.70 -27.71
CA ALA A 150 32.10 55.86 -27.30
C ALA A 150 33.47 55.89 -28.00
N ASP A 151 34.19 54.76 -28.02
CA ASP A 151 35.48 54.65 -28.71
C ASP A 151 35.35 54.97 -30.21
N MET A 152 34.27 54.52 -30.86
CA MET A 152 33.98 54.87 -32.26
C MET A 152 33.75 56.37 -32.44
N GLN A 153 32.98 57.00 -31.55
CA GLN A 153 32.73 58.43 -31.60
C GLN A 153 34.01 59.25 -31.36
N ASP A 154 34.89 58.80 -30.49
CA ASP A 154 36.19 59.43 -30.24
C ASP A 154 37.08 59.34 -31.49
N VAL A 155 37.15 58.17 -32.14
CA VAL A 155 37.88 57.99 -33.40
C VAL A 155 37.31 58.88 -34.51
N GLU A 156 35.99 58.98 -34.65
CA GLU A 156 35.35 59.89 -35.62
C GLU A 156 35.66 61.36 -35.31
N SER A 157 35.66 61.74 -34.04
CA SER A 157 35.99 63.10 -33.58
C SER A 157 37.45 63.46 -33.85
N GLU A 158 38.37 62.53 -33.59
CA GLU A 158 39.79 62.68 -33.93
C GLU A 158 40.00 62.81 -35.44
N GLN A 159 39.32 61.97 -36.25
CA GLN A 159 39.37 62.06 -37.71
C GLN A 159 38.91 63.44 -38.21
N LEU A 160 37.77 63.94 -37.73
CA LEU A 160 37.26 65.26 -38.09
C LEU A 160 38.24 66.38 -37.67
N ALA A 161 38.87 66.26 -36.50
CA ALA A 161 39.86 67.23 -36.04
C ALA A 161 41.09 67.28 -36.97
N TRP A 162 41.62 66.11 -37.38
CA TRP A 162 42.71 66.01 -38.35
C TRP A 162 42.33 66.61 -39.71
N GLU A 163 41.12 66.35 -40.20
CA GLU A 163 40.61 66.93 -41.45
C GLU A 163 40.53 68.47 -41.39
N ILE A 164 39.99 69.02 -40.29
CA ILE A 164 39.93 70.47 -40.07
C ILE A 164 41.34 71.08 -40.04
N GLU A 165 42.29 70.45 -39.33
CA GLU A 165 43.67 70.93 -39.24
C GLU A 165 44.33 70.99 -40.63
N LEU A 166 44.12 69.95 -41.45
CA LEU A 166 44.62 69.90 -42.82
C LEU A 166 44.01 71.02 -43.70
N VAL A 167 42.70 71.26 -43.59
CA VAL A 167 42.01 72.36 -44.30
C VAL A 167 42.52 73.73 -43.83
N CYS A 168 42.73 73.93 -42.53
CA CYS A 168 43.31 75.17 -42.01
C CYS A 168 44.73 75.40 -42.51
N ALA A 169 45.58 74.37 -42.51
CA ALA A 169 46.95 74.45 -43.01
C ALA A 169 46.99 74.81 -44.49
N THR A 170 46.15 74.17 -45.32
CA THR A 170 46.05 74.51 -46.76
C THR A 170 45.54 75.93 -46.99
N HIS A 171 44.53 76.39 -46.24
CA HIS A 171 44.01 77.75 -46.31
C HIS A 171 45.06 78.80 -45.92
N GLN A 172 45.86 78.55 -44.87
CA GLN A 172 46.98 79.42 -44.48
C GLN A 172 48.07 79.49 -45.56
N LEU A 173 48.41 78.36 -46.21
CA LEU A 173 49.36 78.35 -47.32
C LEU A 173 48.82 79.13 -48.53
N LEU A 174 47.55 78.95 -48.89
CA LEU A 174 46.88 79.70 -49.97
C LEU A 174 46.80 81.21 -49.70
N ASN A 175 46.55 81.64 -48.47
CA ASN A 175 46.50 83.06 -48.12
C ASN A 175 47.87 83.72 -47.96
N THR A 176 48.91 82.96 -47.61
CA THR A 176 50.29 83.47 -47.54
C THR A 176 51.02 83.46 -48.88
N ALA A 177 50.57 82.64 -49.84
CA ALA A 177 51.10 82.62 -51.20
C ALA A 177 51.05 83.98 -51.94
N PRO A 178 49.92 84.73 -51.97
CA PRO A 178 49.88 86.04 -52.61
C PRO A 178 50.70 87.11 -51.88
N LEU A 179 50.80 87.04 -50.55
CA LEU A 179 51.66 87.95 -49.76
C LEU A 179 53.15 87.69 -49.99
N LYS A 180 53.56 86.41 -50.04
CA LYS A 180 54.94 86.03 -50.35
C LYS A 180 55.31 86.39 -51.80
N ALA A 181 54.40 86.17 -52.75
CA ALA A 181 54.58 86.61 -54.15
C ALA A 181 54.75 88.13 -54.25
N ALA A 182 53.91 88.91 -53.55
CA ALA A 182 54.01 90.38 -53.52
C ALA A 182 55.33 90.88 -52.86
N THR A 183 55.80 90.22 -51.79
CA THR A 183 57.11 90.54 -51.17
C THR A 183 58.31 90.15 -52.06
N PHE A 184 58.20 89.06 -52.81
CA PHE A 184 59.24 88.64 -53.75
C PHE A 184 59.31 89.58 -54.95
N GLU A 185 58.17 90.01 -55.50
CA GLU A 185 58.12 91.04 -56.55
C GLU A 185 58.70 92.38 -56.07
N THR A 186 58.34 92.85 -54.87
CA THR A 186 58.92 94.10 -54.33
C THR A 186 60.42 93.98 -54.03
N ALA A 187 60.89 92.84 -53.53
CA ALA A 187 62.32 92.60 -53.32
C ALA A 187 63.10 92.48 -54.65
N PHE A 188 62.50 91.86 -55.67
CA PHE A 188 63.07 91.75 -57.01
C PHE A 188 63.18 93.14 -57.69
N VAL A 189 62.13 93.97 -57.60
CA VAL A 189 62.13 95.35 -58.10
C VAL A 189 63.16 96.22 -57.35
N LEU A 190 63.29 96.11 -56.03
CA LEU A 190 64.30 96.82 -55.25
C LEU A 190 65.74 96.38 -55.59
N ASN A 191 65.98 95.09 -55.89
CA ASN A 191 67.29 94.59 -56.28
C ASN A 191 67.67 95.05 -57.70
N LEU A 192 66.71 95.08 -58.63
CA LEU A 192 66.89 95.68 -59.96
C LEU A 192 67.19 97.18 -59.87
N SER A 193 66.51 97.92 -58.98
CA SER A 193 66.76 99.35 -58.75
C SER A 193 68.12 99.64 -58.09
N LYS A 194 68.66 98.73 -57.28
CA LYS A 194 70.01 98.89 -56.68
C LYS A 194 71.14 98.56 -57.66
N ASN A 195 70.89 97.74 -58.68
CA ASN A 195 71.88 97.42 -59.72
C ASN A 195 71.96 98.48 -60.84
N THR A 196 70.98 99.38 -60.97
CA THR A 196 71.00 100.48 -61.96
C THR A 196 71.64 101.79 -61.48
N MET A 197 71.95 101.92 -60.18
CA MET A 197 72.68 103.08 -59.62
C MET A 197 74.19 102.82 -59.39
N LYS A 198 74.77 101.82 -60.06
CA LYS A 198 76.21 101.48 -59.99
C LYS A 198 76.96 101.57 -61.33
N ASN A 199 76.35 102.12 -62.38
CA ASN A 199 77.04 102.47 -63.63
C ASN A 199 76.85 103.95 -63.95
#